data_AF-C9A4N6-F1
#
_entry.id   AF-C9A4N6-F1
#
_cell.length_a   1.000
_cell.length_b   1.000
_cell.length_c   1.000
_cell.angle_alpha   90.00
_cell.angle_beta   90.00
_cell.angle_gamma   90.00
#
_symmetry.space_group_name_H-M   'P 1'
#
loop_
_entity.id
_entity.type
_entity.pdbx_description
1 polymer ?
#
loop_
_entity_poly.entity_id
_entity_poly.type
_entity_poly.pdbx_seq_one_letter_code
_entity_poly.pdbx_strand_id
1 'polypeptide(L)'
;MEGYKTVDFEQLEQNKTKAEMITFVSMSEIEAARQAITKAGIDETRFSDGDLILALKQQERFGANTIVSVIIDWLVNQNYLVNPAHALRYLAKKMANGPVTSYKLLSEGEFDCDGNYYLIARTNTSSSANKVYKVYTDGQVKELWQAK
;
A
#
# COMPACT_ATOMS: atom_id res chain seq x y z
N MET A 1 3.22 52.47 -29.12
CA MET A 1 2.04 51.82 -28.52
C MET A 1 2.31 50.32 -28.54
N GLU A 2 2.82 49.76 -27.45
CA GLU A 2 2.92 48.32 -27.28
C GLU A 2 1.84 47.88 -26.30
N GLY A 3 1.07 46.89 -26.74
CA GLY A 3 -0.21 46.50 -26.16
C GLY A 3 -0.09 45.96 -24.74
N TYR A 4 -1.00 46.42 -23.89
CA TYR A 4 -1.28 45.84 -22.59
C TYR A 4 -1.61 44.36 -22.77
N LYS A 5 -0.78 43.48 -22.19
CA LYS A 5 -1.12 42.06 -22.03
C LYS A 5 -2.25 41.97 -21.02
N THR A 6 -3.46 41.72 -21.49
CA THR A 6 -4.58 41.27 -20.67
C THR A 6 -4.19 39.97 -20.00
N VAL A 7 -4.09 39.99 -18.67
CA VAL A 7 -3.95 38.79 -17.86
C VAL A 7 -5.35 38.19 -17.75
N ASP A 8 -5.57 37.04 -18.39
CA ASP A 8 -6.84 36.31 -18.31
C ASP A 8 -7.07 35.86 -16.86
N PHE A 9 -8.01 36.53 -16.18
CA PHE A 9 -8.38 36.24 -14.80
C PHE A 9 -8.97 34.83 -14.64
N GLU A 10 -9.50 34.23 -15.70
CA GLU A 10 -10.06 32.87 -15.69
C GLU A 10 -9.00 31.78 -15.45
N GLN A 11 -7.75 31.97 -15.92
CA GLN A 11 -6.67 31.01 -15.67
C GLN A 11 -6.18 31.06 -14.21
N LEU A 12 -6.30 32.20 -13.55
CA LEU A 12 -5.98 32.34 -12.12
C LEU A 12 -7.02 31.64 -11.24
N GLU A 13 -8.29 31.67 -11.60
CA GLU A 13 -9.34 30.96 -10.85
C GLU A 13 -9.27 29.44 -11.02
N GLN A 14 -8.98 28.94 -12.24
CA GLN A 14 -8.79 27.50 -12.47
C GLN A 14 -7.56 26.95 -11.73
N ASN A 15 -6.48 27.73 -11.61
CA ASN A 15 -5.31 27.34 -10.82
C ASN A 15 -5.58 27.39 -9.31
N LYS A 16 -6.49 28.26 -8.83
CA LYS A 16 -6.96 28.21 -7.43
C LYS A 16 -7.78 26.95 -7.12
N THR A 17 -8.54 26.43 -8.08
CA THR A 17 -9.32 25.19 -7.88
C THR A 17 -8.45 23.93 -7.93
N LYS A 18 -7.30 23.99 -8.62
CA LYS A 18 -6.31 22.89 -8.72
C LYS A 18 -5.24 22.91 -7.64
N ALA A 19 -5.13 23.98 -6.87
CA ALA A 19 -4.46 23.93 -5.58
C ALA A 19 -5.37 23.11 -4.66
N GLU A 20 -5.20 21.79 -4.65
CA GLU A 20 -5.80 20.90 -3.67
C GLU A 20 -5.74 21.60 -2.31
N MET A 21 -6.92 21.90 -1.76
CA MET A 21 -7.08 22.51 -0.45
C MET A 21 -6.14 21.77 0.51
N ILE A 22 -5.10 22.45 1.00
CA ILE A 22 -4.29 21.93 2.08
C ILE A 22 -5.22 21.94 3.29
N THR A 23 -5.95 20.84 3.49
CA THR A 23 -6.72 20.62 4.70
C THR A 23 -5.71 20.56 5.84
N PHE A 24 -5.66 21.63 6.62
CA PHE A 24 -4.85 21.74 7.81
C PHE A 24 -5.49 20.86 8.88
N VAL A 25 -4.91 19.69 9.10
CA VAL A 25 -5.22 18.88 10.29
C VAL A 25 -4.48 19.52 11.46
N SER A 26 -5.20 19.87 12.50
CA SER A 26 -4.64 20.47 13.70
C SER A 26 -3.89 19.42 14.55
N MET A 27 -2.90 19.85 15.33
CA MET A 27 -2.17 18.94 16.23
C MET A 27 -3.10 18.28 17.26
N SER A 28 -4.17 18.95 17.69
CA SER A 28 -5.17 18.37 18.58
C SER A 28 -5.94 17.22 17.95
N GLU A 29 -6.20 17.27 16.65
CA GLU A 29 -6.85 16.16 15.92
C GLU A 29 -5.91 14.97 15.75
N ILE A 30 -4.63 15.22 15.49
CA ILE A 30 -3.60 14.18 15.44
C ILE A 30 -3.49 13.48 16.81
N GLU A 31 -3.47 14.25 17.89
CA GLU A 31 -3.41 13.70 19.25
C GLU A 31 -4.68 12.90 19.60
N ALA A 32 -5.86 13.41 19.22
CA ALA A 32 -7.11 12.67 19.38
C ALA A 32 -7.11 11.35 18.59
N ALA A 33 -6.55 11.35 17.37
CA ALA A 33 -6.36 10.15 16.56
C ALA A 33 -5.42 9.15 17.25
N ARG A 34 -4.26 9.61 17.76
CA ARG A 34 -3.33 8.77 18.53
C ARG A 34 -4.04 8.10 19.70
N GLN A 35 -4.78 8.88 20.50
CA GLN A 35 -5.53 8.34 21.63
C GLN A 35 -6.60 7.33 21.22
N ALA A 36 -7.31 7.56 20.10
CA ALA A 36 -8.32 6.62 19.60
C ALA A 36 -7.70 5.27 19.19
N ILE A 37 -6.56 5.31 18.50
CA ILE A 37 -5.79 4.14 18.04
C ILE A 37 -5.24 3.36 19.25
N THR A 38 -4.64 4.06 20.22
CA THR A 38 -4.12 3.45 21.46
C THR A 38 -5.23 2.79 22.28
N LYS A 39 -6.42 3.43 22.40
CA LYS A 39 -7.58 2.84 23.08
C LYS A 39 -8.10 1.58 22.39
N ALA A 40 -7.91 1.46 21.07
CA ALA A 40 -8.24 0.26 20.30
C ALA A 40 -7.18 -0.85 20.44
N GLY A 41 -6.12 -0.65 21.24
CA GLY A 41 -5.04 -1.62 21.45
C GLY A 41 -3.99 -1.62 20.34
N ILE A 42 -4.00 -0.61 19.46
CA ILE A 42 -3.02 -0.47 18.39
C ILE A 42 -1.89 0.44 18.89
N ASP A 43 -0.65 0.01 18.68
CA ASP A 43 0.55 0.76 19.02
C ASP A 43 0.71 2.01 18.12
N GLU A 44 0.42 3.18 18.69
CA GLU A 44 0.43 4.47 17.97
C GLU A 44 1.83 4.87 17.47
N THR A 45 2.90 4.41 18.13
CA THR A 45 4.28 4.80 17.82
C THR A 45 4.72 4.35 16.43
N ARG A 46 3.98 3.41 15.83
CA ARG A 46 4.19 2.89 14.48
C ARG A 46 3.72 3.84 13.38
N PHE A 47 2.98 4.89 13.72
CA PHE A 47 2.40 5.84 12.77
C PHE A 47 3.05 7.21 12.95
N SER A 48 3.61 7.75 11.87
CA SER A 48 4.08 9.13 11.86
C SER A 48 2.90 10.11 11.84
N ASP A 49 3.13 11.36 12.20
CA ASP A 49 2.09 12.40 12.11
C ASP A 49 1.57 12.54 10.67
N GLY A 50 2.44 12.36 9.66
CA GLY A 50 2.05 12.34 8.25
C GLY A 50 1.08 11.21 7.90
N ASP A 51 1.30 10.02 8.47
CA ASP A 51 0.40 8.87 8.30
C ASP A 51 -0.96 9.13 8.94
N LEU A 52 -0.98 9.72 10.13
CA LEU A 52 -2.23 10.06 10.82
C LEU A 52 -3.01 11.17 10.10
N ILE A 53 -2.33 12.16 9.54
CA ILE A 53 -2.95 13.19 8.69
C ILE A 53 -3.59 12.53 7.47
N LEU A 54 -2.89 11.62 6.81
CA LEU A 54 -3.43 10.91 5.65
C LEU A 54 -4.63 10.02 6.05
N ALA A 55 -4.57 9.37 7.21
CA ALA A 55 -5.66 8.54 7.72
C ALA A 55 -6.89 9.37 8.06
N LEU A 56 -6.73 10.55 8.68
CA LEU A 56 -7.81 11.50 8.97
C LEU A 56 -8.47 12.01 7.69
N LYS A 57 -7.68 12.36 6.67
CA LYS A 57 -8.22 12.74 5.35
C LYS A 57 -9.00 11.61 4.69
N GLN A 58 -8.52 10.39 4.81
CA GLN A 58 -9.24 9.21 4.30
C GLN A 58 -10.52 8.94 5.09
N GLN A 59 -10.50 9.13 6.40
CA GLN A 59 -11.68 9.02 7.25
C GLN A 59 -12.79 9.97 6.77
N GLU A 60 -12.46 11.25 6.55
CA GLU A 60 -13.40 12.24 6.01
C GLU A 60 -13.92 11.83 4.62
N ARG A 61 -13.00 11.44 3.73
CA ARG A 61 -13.33 11.05 2.35
C ARG A 61 -14.27 9.84 2.28
N PHE A 62 -14.09 8.88 3.18
CA PHE A 62 -14.89 7.66 3.22
C PHE A 62 -16.13 7.78 4.13
N GLY A 63 -16.30 8.90 4.83
CA GLY A 63 -17.38 9.08 5.81
C GLY A 63 -17.26 8.09 6.97
N ALA A 64 -16.05 7.67 7.34
CA ALA A 64 -15.85 6.71 8.40
C ALA A 64 -16.06 7.34 9.78
N ASN A 65 -16.80 6.66 10.64
CA ASN A 65 -17.11 7.13 11.99
C ASN A 65 -15.87 7.26 12.90
N THR A 66 -14.80 6.51 12.59
CA THR A 66 -13.56 6.52 13.38
C THR A 66 -12.34 6.29 12.49
N ILE A 67 -11.24 6.94 12.83
CA ILE A 67 -9.92 6.70 12.21
C ILE A 67 -9.45 5.25 12.42
N VAL A 68 -9.87 4.59 13.50
CA VAL A 68 -9.46 3.23 13.82
C VAL A 68 -9.81 2.26 12.69
N SER A 69 -10.97 2.42 12.04
CA SER A 69 -11.36 1.59 10.89
C SER A 69 -10.41 1.75 9.71
N VAL A 70 -10.00 2.99 9.41
CA VAL A 70 -9.03 3.28 8.34
C VAL A 70 -7.67 2.66 8.66
N ILE A 71 -7.22 2.79 9.90
CA ILE A 71 -5.94 2.21 10.35
C ILE A 71 -5.97 0.68 10.33
N ILE A 72 -7.08 0.05 10.73
CA ILE A 72 -7.25 -1.40 10.61
C ILE A 72 -7.21 -1.81 9.14
N ASP A 73 -7.93 -1.12 8.26
CA ASP A 73 -7.88 -1.40 6.82
C ASP A 73 -6.47 -1.25 6.25
N TRP A 74 -5.70 -0.26 6.71
CA TRP A 74 -4.30 -0.11 6.31
C TRP A 74 -3.44 -1.26 6.83
N LEU A 75 -3.57 -1.62 8.10
CA LEU A 75 -2.83 -2.73 8.69
C LEU A 75 -3.19 -4.04 7.98
N VAL A 76 -4.46 -4.25 7.62
CA VAL A 76 -4.89 -5.39 6.81
C VAL A 76 -4.26 -5.30 5.43
N ASN A 77 -4.35 -4.18 4.72
CA ASN A 77 -3.80 -4.06 3.36
C ASN A 77 -2.26 -4.09 3.28
N GLN A 78 -1.56 -3.67 4.33
CA GLN A 78 -0.10 -3.73 4.42
C GLN A 78 0.39 -5.14 4.80
N ASN A 79 -0.38 -5.87 5.60
CA ASN A 79 -0.04 -7.23 6.02
C ASN A 79 -0.67 -8.31 5.13
N TYR A 80 -1.70 -7.98 4.34
CA TYR A 80 -2.38 -8.89 3.44
C TYR A 80 -2.08 -8.57 1.97
N LEU A 81 -1.54 -9.55 1.27
CA LEU A 81 -1.44 -9.57 -0.18
C LEU A 81 -2.84 -9.82 -0.75
N VAL A 82 -3.60 -8.73 -0.88
CA VAL A 82 -5.00 -8.72 -1.31
C VAL A 82 -5.21 -9.02 -2.80
N ASN A 83 -4.15 -8.96 -3.61
CA ASN A 83 -4.23 -9.34 -5.02
C ASN A 83 -2.90 -9.92 -5.54
N PRO A 84 -2.91 -10.60 -6.70
CA PRO A 84 -1.72 -11.24 -7.25
C PRO A 84 -0.59 -10.27 -7.60
N ALA A 85 -0.93 -9.04 -8.01
CA ALA A 85 0.06 -8.01 -8.33
C ALA A 85 0.83 -7.56 -7.07
N HIS A 86 0.16 -7.48 -5.92
CA HIS A 86 0.79 -7.21 -4.63
C HIS A 86 1.71 -8.36 -4.24
N ALA A 87 1.29 -9.61 -4.42
CA ALA A 87 2.11 -10.78 -4.13
C ALA A 87 3.38 -10.86 -4.97
N LEU A 88 3.29 -10.56 -6.28
CA LEU A 88 4.44 -10.48 -7.18
C LEU A 88 5.42 -9.38 -6.77
N ARG A 89 4.91 -8.16 -6.48
CA ARG A 89 5.75 -7.03 -6.04
C ARG A 89 6.40 -7.32 -4.69
N TYR A 90 5.66 -7.92 -3.77
CA TYR A 90 6.15 -8.30 -2.44
C TYR A 90 7.29 -9.32 -2.56
N LEU A 91 7.09 -10.39 -3.33
CA LEU A 91 8.13 -11.41 -3.57
C LEU A 91 9.37 -10.79 -4.24
N ALA A 92 9.18 -9.95 -5.25
CA ALA A 92 10.27 -9.27 -5.94
C ALA A 92 11.09 -8.37 -4.99
N LYS A 93 10.41 -7.60 -4.12
CA LYS A 93 11.07 -6.75 -3.11
C LYS A 93 11.81 -7.60 -2.07
N LYS A 94 11.22 -8.69 -1.60
CA LYS A 94 11.83 -9.60 -0.60
C LYS A 94 13.07 -10.32 -1.14
N MET A 95 13.11 -10.57 -2.45
CA MET A 95 14.21 -11.27 -3.13
C MET A 95 15.16 -10.31 -3.90
N ALA A 96 15.08 -9.00 -3.65
CA ALA A 96 15.74 -7.95 -4.44
C ALA A 96 17.29 -8.03 -4.49
N ASN A 97 17.92 -8.86 -3.65
CA ASN A 97 19.37 -9.08 -3.64
C ASN A 97 19.84 -10.11 -4.68
N GLY A 98 18.98 -10.55 -5.60
CA GLY A 98 19.28 -11.54 -6.64
C GLY A 98 19.42 -10.97 -8.06
N PRO A 99 19.92 -11.77 -9.03
CA PRO A 99 20.00 -11.36 -10.44
C PRO A 99 18.62 -10.94 -11.00
N VAL A 100 18.61 -10.13 -12.07
CA VAL A 100 17.37 -9.68 -12.73
C VAL A 100 16.51 -10.90 -13.07
N THR A 101 15.42 -11.02 -12.34
CA THR A 101 14.59 -12.22 -12.30
C THR A 101 13.17 -11.81 -12.67
N SER A 102 12.56 -12.51 -13.62
CA SER A 102 11.13 -12.36 -13.87
C SER A 102 10.32 -13.31 -12.98
N TYR A 103 9.22 -12.80 -12.44
CA TYR A 103 8.26 -13.58 -11.66
C TYR A 103 6.98 -13.72 -12.47
N LYS A 104 6.43 -14.93 -12.51
CA LYS A 104 5.18 -15.24 -13.19
C LYS A 104 4.23 -15.92 -12.22
N LEU A 105 3.01 -15.39 -12.15
CA LEU A 105 1.92 -16.01 -11.40
C LEU A 105 1.53 -17.34 -12.07
N LEU A 106 1.44 -18.41 -11.27
CA LEU A 106 0.99 -19.72 -11.70
C LEU A 106 -0.47 -19.98 -11.29
N SER A 107 -0.86 -19.55 -10.10
CA SER A 107 -2.19 -19.80 -9.54
C SER A 107 -2.59 -18.69 -8.57
N GLU A 108 -3.88 -18.36 -8.57
CA GLU A 108 -4.51 -17.36 -7.72
C GLU A 108 -5.39 -18.04 -6.66
N GLY A 109 -5.18 -17.72 -5.39
CA GLY A 109 -6.12 -18.10 -4.32
C GLY A 109 -6.14 -19.59 -3.98
N GLU A 110 -4.98 -20.22 -3.83
CA GLU A 110 -4.89 -21.57 -3.27
C GLU A 110 -4.89 -21.52 -1.73
N PHE A 111 -5.21 -22.64 -1.10
CA PHE A 111 -5.29 -22.76 0.35
C PHE A 111 -4.64 -24.06 0.83
N ASP A 112 -3.83 -23.98 1.89
CA ASP A 112 -3.30 -25.14 2.62
C ASP A 112 -3.34 -24.90 4.14
N CYS A 113 -2.69 -25.78 4.91
CA CYS A 113 -2.66 -25.72 6.37
C CYS A 113 -2.07 -24.40 6.93
N ASP A 114 -1.32 -23.65 6.13
CA ASP A 114 -0.71 -22.37 6.51
C ASP A 114 -1.52 -21.15 6.03
N GLY A 115 -2.62 -21.37 5.31
CA GLY A 115 -3.55 -20.32 4.89
C GLY A 115 -3.65 -20.13 3.38
N ASN A 116 -4.23 -18.98 2.98
CA ASN A 116 -4.38 -18.62 1.58
C ASN A 116 -3.05 -18.17 0.97
N TYR A 117 -2.74 -18.59 -0.25
CA TYR A 117 -1.51 -18.21 -0.94
C TYR A 117 -1.67 -18.02 -2.45
N TYR A 118 -0.72 -17.30 -3.02
CA TYR A 118 -0.48 -17.21 -4.46
C TYR A 118 0.69 -18.10 -4.83
N LEU A 119 0.55 -18.84 -5.92
CA LEU A 119 1.64 -19.67 -6.44
C LEU A 119 2.39 -18.87 -7.49
N ILE A 120 3.68 -18.60 -7.27
CA ILE A 120 4.48 -17.73 -8.15
C ILE A 120 5.75 -18.46 -8.56
N ALA A 121 5.97 -18.59 -9.87
CA ALA A 121 7.21 -19.09 -10.43
C ALA A 121 8.24 -17.97 -10.59
N ARG A 122 9.49 -18.32 -10.30
CA ARG A 122 10.68 -17.56 -10.65
C ARG A 122 11.26 -18.13 -11.93
N THR A 123 11.26 -17.32 -12.99
CA THR A 123 11.90 -17.66 -14.26
C THR A 123 13.25 -16.96 -14.33
N ASN A 124 14.32 -17.76 -14.40
CA ASN A 124 15.67 -17.27 -14.63
C ASN A 124 16.09 -17.70 -16.04
N THR A 125 16.56 -16.76 -16.86
CA THR A 125 17.02 -17.04 -18.24
C THR A 125 18.28 -17.91 -18.28
N SER A 126 19.00 -18.04 -17.15
CA SER A 126 20.30 -18.71 -17.07
C SER A 126 20.28 -20.11 -16.43
N SER A 127 19.23 -20.51 -15.70
CA SER A 127 19.23 -21.77 -14.95
C SER A 127 18.00 -22.63 -15.25
N SER A 128 18.22 -23.90 -15.57
CA SER A 128 17.20 -24.94 -15.81
C SER A 128 16.35 -25.31 -14.58
N ALA A 129 16.50 -24.61 -13.46
CA ALA A 129 15.71 -24.77 -12.26
C ALA A 129 14.70 -23.62 -12.14
N ASN A 130 13.45 -23.88 -12.54
CA ASN A 130 12.33 -23.00 -12.18
C ASN A 130 12.05 -23.19 -10.69
N LYS A 131 12.19 -22.13 -9.90
CA LYS A 131 11.77 -22.14 -8.49
C LYS A 131 10.32 -21.72 -8.40
N VAL A 132 9.54 -22.36 -7.56
CA VAL A 132 8.15 -21.98 -7.30
C VAL A 132 8.03 -21.53 -5.86
N TYR A 133 7.26 -20.49 -5.62
CA TYR A 133 7.04 -19.90 -4.31
C TYR A 133 5.55 -19.95 -3.98
N LYS A 134 5.23 -20.40 -2.77
CA LYS A 134 3.96 -20.07 -2.12
C LYS A 134 4.13 -18.75 -1.42
N VAL A 135 3.36 -17.76 -1.83
CA VAL A 135 3.34 -16.42 -1.23
C VAL A 135 2.01 -16.26 -0.53
N TYR A 136 2.02 -16.46 0.79
CA TYR A 136 0.83 -16.42 1.62
C TYR A 136 0.30 -15.01 1.76
N THR A 137 -1.02 -14.88 1.89
CA THR A 137 -1.66 -13.58 1.98
C THR A 137 -1.10 -12.78 3.15
N ASP A 138 -0.73 -13.41 4.27
CA ASP A 138 -0.13 -12.75 5.44
C ASP A 138 1.36 -12.33 5.28
N GLY A 139 1.95 -12.53 4.10
CA GLY A 139 3.34 -12.17 3.80
C GLY A 139 4.37 -13.29 4.04
N GLN A 140 3.96 -14.47 4.51
CA GLN A 140 4.86 -15.62 4.54
C GLN A 140 5.25 -16.06 3.11
N VAL A 141 6.48 -16.51 2.92
CA VAL A 141 6.97 -17.00 1.61
C VAL A 141 7.67 -18.33 1.82
N LYS A 142 7.20 -19.38 1.13
CA LYS A 142 7.81 -20.71 1.15
C LYS A 142 8.28 -21.09 -0.24
N GLU A 143 9.53 -21.51 -0.37
CA GLU A 143 10.10 -22.02 -1.63
C GLU A 143 9.72 -23.50 -1.79
N LEU A 144 9.06 -23.83 -2.89
CA LEU A 144 8.82 -25.20 -3.33
C LEU A 144 9.95 -25.63 -4.26
N TRP A 145 10.63 -26.71 -3.89
CA TRP A 145 11.60 -27.34 -4.76
C TRP A 145 10.87 -28.23 -5.75
N GLN A 146 11.04 -27.98 -7.06
CA GLN A 146 10.79 -29.03 -8.04
C GLN A 146 11.92 -30.06 -7.90
N ALA A 147 11.59 -31.25 -7.41
CA ALA A 147 12.44 -32.41 -7.59
C ALA A 147 12.62 -32.64 -9.11
N LYS A 148 13.88 -32.80 -9.54
CA LYS A 148 14.23 -33.18 -10.91
C LYS A 148 13.72 -34.57 -11.24
#